data_AF-A0A662P059-F1
#
_entry.id   AF-A0A662P059-F1
#
_cell.length_a   1.000
_cell.length_b   1.000
_cell.length_c   1.000
_cell.angle_alpha   90.00
_cell.angle_beta   90.00
_cell.angle_gamma   90.00
#
_symmetry.space_group_name_H-M   'P 1'
#
loop_
_entity.id
_entity.type
_entity.pdbx_description
1 polymer ?
#
loop_
_entity_poly.entity_id
_entity_poly.type
_entity_poly.pdbx_seq_one_letter_code
_entity_poly.pdbx_strand_id
1 'polypeptide(L)'
;MVMVKCALCGKKIKMKQAIKTRSFTYINMFGEEKEIEETLYFCSEEHRKAWVLQDHLMMYFGDLDQVVNHLLELHGWTIEDVKEAIRVLNEIQI
;
A
#
# COMPACT_ATOMS: atom_id res chain seq x y z
N MET A 1 18.35 -13.97 8.31
CA MET A 1 17.18 -13.09 8.56
C MET A 1 17.63 -11.65 8.46
N VAL A 2 16.82 -10.80 7.84
CA VAL A 2 17.10 -9.38 7.62
C VAL A 2 15.98 -8.54 8.22
N MET A 3 16.28 -7.29 8.58
CA MET A 3 15.27 -6.31 9.00
C MET A 3 14.95 -5.40 7.82
N VAL A 4 13.67 -5.31 7.45
CA VAL A 4 13.18 -4.37 6.41
C VAL A 4 12.18 -3.40 7.05
N LYS A 5 11.98 -2.22 6.45
CA LYS A 5 10.98 -1.27 6.93
C LYS A 5 9.63 -1.55 6.26
N CYS A 6 8.55 -1.49 7.03
CA CYS A 6 7.18 -1.45 6.52
C CYS A 6 7.01 -0.22 5.63
N ALA A 7 6.45 -0.39 4.42
CA ALA A 7 6.19 0.72 3.50
C ALA A 7 5.14 1.69 4.05
N LEU A 8 4.16 1.20 4.80
CA LEU A 8 3.12 2.04 5.41
C LEU A 8 3.58 2.73 6.71
N CYS A 9 3.98 1.96 7.72
CA CYS A 9 4.24 2.49 9.07
C CYS A 9 5.72 2.67 9.42
N GLY A 10 6.65 2.31 8.53
CA GLY A 10 8.09 2.46 8.75
C GLY A 10 8.71 1.52 9.80
N LYS A 11 7.90 0.74 10.55
CA LYS A 11 8.36 -0.21 11.56
C LYS A 11 9.27 -1.27 10.94
N LYS A 12 10.28 -1.71 11.71
CA LYS A 12 11.20 -2.75 11.26
C LYS A 12 10.56 -4.14 11.40
N ILE A 13 10.46 -4.87 10.30
CA ILE A 13 9.89 -6.22 10.20
C ILE A 13 11.02 -7.22 9.96
N LYS A 14 10.93 -8.40 10.60
CA LYS A 14 11.88 -9.51 10.39
C LYS A 14 11.45 -10.34 9.19
N MET A 15 12.34 -10.48 8.21
CA MET A 15 12.12 -11.27 6.99
C MET A 15 13.18 -12.37 6.86
N LYS A 16 12.79 -13.51 6.28
CA LYS A 16 13.70 -14.64 6.02
C LYS A 16 14.81 -14.25 5.03
N GLN A 17 14.47 -13.47 4.00
CA GLN A 17 15.37 -13.02 2.94
C GLN A 17 15.02 -11.58 2.52
N ALA A 18 16.02 -10.76 2.17
CA ALA A 18 15.80 -9.49 1.50
C ALA A 18 15.75 -9.79 0.00
N ILE A 19 14.63 -9.50 -0.66
CA ILE A 19 14.64 -9.31 -2.11
C ILE A 19 15.57 -8.12 -2.36
N LYS A 20 16.51 -8.24 -3.31
CA LYS A 20 17.32 -7.11 -3.77
C LYS A 20 16.35 -6.03 -4.23
N THR A 21 16.25 -4.94 -3.48
CA THR A 21 15.57 -3.74 -3.92
C THR A 21 16.21 -3.33 -5.24
N ARG A 22 15.45 -3.42 -6.36
CA ARG A 22 15.72 -2.53 -7.48
C ARG A 22 15.65 -1.13 -6.88
N SER A 23 16.73 -0.37 -6.99
CA SER A 23 16.79 1.01 -6.55
C SER A 23 15.58 1.75 -7.12
N PHE A 24 14.63 2.09 -6.24
CA PHE A 24 13.43 2.85 -6.57
C PHE A 24 13.86 4.27 -6.88
N THR A 25 14.23 4.49 -8.13
CA THR A 25 14.54 5.81 -8.67
C THR A 25 13.75 5.88 -9.96
N TYR A 26 12.59 6.55 -9.91
CA TYR A 26 11.65 6.79 -11.00
C TYR A 26 10.77 5.61 -11.45
N ILE A 27 9.65 5.40 -10.75
CA ILE A 27 8.42 4.90 -11.39
C ILE A 27 7.35 5.96 -11.15
N ASN A 28 7.58 7.13 -11.76
CA ASN A 28 6.54 8.13 -11.97
C ASN A 28 6.17 8.00 -13.44
N MET A 29 5.05 7.33 -13.74
CA MET A 29 3.92 7.97 -14.45
C MET A 29 3.00 7.01 -15.23
N PHE A 30 3.39 5.80 -15.66
CA PHE A 30 2.51 5.06 -16.61
C PHE A 30 2.50 3.52 -16.59
N GLY A 31 2.92 2.84 -15.52
CA GLY A 31 2.69 1.40 -15.47
C GLY A 31 3.22 0.74 -14.22
N GLU A 32 2.51 -0.31 -13.81
CA GLU A 32 2.98 -1.34 -12.89
C GLU A 32 2.85 -1.01 -11.38
N GLU A 33 1.75 -0.38 -10.95
CA GLU A 33 1.38 -0.23 -9.52
C GLU A 33 1.53 -1.55 -8.74
N LYS A 34 1.08 -2.65 -9.37
CA LYS A 34 1.19 -4.00 -8.81
C LYS A 34 2.63 -4.49 -8.65
N GLU A 35 3.54 -4.10 -9.54
CA GLU A 35 4.96 -4.45 -9.37
C GLU A 35 5.61 -3.63 -8.25
N ILE A 36 5.18 -2.38 -8.05
CA ILE A 36 5.59 -1.59 -6.89
C ILE A 36 5.12 -2.29 -5.62
N GLU A 37 3.83 -2.61 -5.54
CA GLU A 37 3.23 -3.33 -4.41
C GLU A 37 3.99 -4.63 -4.08
N GLU A 38 4.35 -5.44 -5.09
CA GLU A 38 5.06 -6.71 -4.94
C GLU A 38 6.52 -6.57 -4.46
N THR A 39 7.11 -5.39 -4.60
CA THR A 39 8.49 -5.12 -4.16
C THR A 39 8.59 -4.42 -2.80
N LEU A 40 7.45 -3.96 -2.26
CA LEU A 40 7.34 -3.38 -0.94
C LEU A 40 7.11 -4.44 0.15
N TYR A 41 7.41 -4.07 1.40
CA TYR A 41 7.20 -4.94 2.55
C TYR A 41 6.19 -4.32 3.51
N PHE A 42 5.29 -5.14 4.03
CA PHE A 42 4.22 -4.71 4.93
C PHE A 42 4.21 -5.56 6.21
N CYS A 43 3.79 -4.96 7.32
CA CYS A 43 3.67 -5.68 8.59
C CYS A 43 2.59 -6.76 8.52
N SER A 44 1.55 -6.54 7.70
CA SER A 44 0.43 -7.46 7.48
C SER A 44 -0.29 -7.13 6.16
N GLU A 45 -1.26 -7.97 5.80
CA GLU A 45 -2.13 -7.78 4.63
C GLU A 45 -2.92 -6.47 4.70
N GLU A 46 -3.44 -6.15 5.88
CA GLU A 46 -4.23 -4.94 6.12
C GLU A 46 -3.37 -3.69 5.96
N HIS A 47 -2.09 -3.74 6.33
CA HIS A 47 -1.16 -2.64 6.06
C HIS A 47 -0.87 -2.47 4.57
N ARG A 48 -0.88 -3.56 3.78
CA ARG A 48 -0.74 -3.46 2.32
C ARG A 48 -1.95 -2.75 1.73
N LYS A 49 -3.16 -3.18 2.07
CA LYS A 49 -4.40 -2.54 1.61
C LYS A 49 -4.49 -1.07 2.03
N ALA A 50 -4.16 -0.76 3.29
CA ALA A 50 -4.11 0.62 3.76
C ALA A 50 -3.11 1.48 2.98
N TRP A 51 -1.95 0.95 2.60
CA TRP A 51 -0.99 1.66 1.75
C TRP A 51 -1.53 1.90 0.34
N VAL A 52 -2.13 0.89 -0.30
CA VAL A 52 -2.76 1.02 -1.63
C VAL A 52 -3.84 2.09 -1.61
N LEU A 53 -4.67 2.13 -0.57
CA LEU A 53 -5.69 3.16 -0.37
C LEU A 53 -5.05 4.56 -0.23
N GLN A 54 -3.97 4.69 0.55
CA GLN A 54 -3.27 5.96 0.73
C GLN A 54 -2.64 6.46 -0.57
N ASP A 55 -2.03 5.58 -1.35
CA ASP A 55 -1.40 5.91 -2.63
C ASP A 55 -2.45 6.39 -3.64
N HIS A 56 -3.58 5.69 -3.75
CA HIS A 56 -4.70 6.10 -4.58
C HIS A 56 -5.32 7.43 -4.13
N LEU A 57 -5.46 7.67 -2.83
CA LEU A 57 -5.89 8.98 -2.31
C LEU A 57 -4.93 10.08 -2.76
N MET A 58 -3.63 9.84 -2.81
CA MET A 58 -2.68 10.82 -3.34
C MET A 58 -2.85 11.03 -4.85
N MET A 59 -3.07 9.97 -5.62
CA MET A 59 -3.30 10.05 -7.07
C MET A 59 -4.59 10.79 -7.44
N TYR A 60 -5.64 10.59 -6.65
CA TYR A 60 -6.96 11.22 -6.84
C TYR A 60 -7.15 12.49 -6.00
N PHE A 61 -6.06 13.14 -5.57
CA PHE A 61 -6.08 14.42 -4.84
C PHE A 61 -6.98 14.43 -3.59
N GLY A 62 -7.13 13.27 -2.93
CA GLY A 62 -7.93 13.07 -1.73
C GLY A 62 -9.41 12.78 -1.97
N ASP A 63 -9.85 12.58 -3.21
CA ASP A 63 -11.24 12.19 -3.53
C ASP A 63 -11.49 10.73 -3.14
N LEU A 64 -12.07 10.54 -1.94
CA LEU A 64 -12.34 9.21 -1.41
C LEU A 64 -13.37 8.44 -2.26
N ASP A 65 -14.39 9.11 -2.78
CA ASP A 65 -15.45 8.43 -3.54
C ASP A 65 -14.89 7.88 -4.85
N GLN A 66 -14.04 8.67 -5.53
CA GLN A 66 -13.36 8.21 -6.75
C GLN A 66 -12.42 7.03 -6.47
N VAL A 67 -11.67 7.08 -5.36
CA VAL A 67 -10.77 6.00 -4.94
C VAL A 67 -11.54 4.72 -4.63
N VAL A 68 -12.63 4.82 -3.86
CA VAL A 68 -13.44 3.65 -3.52
C VAL A 68 -13.98 2.97 -4.77
N ASN A 69 -14.55 3.74 -5.69
CA ASN A 69 -15.03 3.19 -6.96
C ASN A 69 -13.92 2.50 -7.75
N HIS A 70 -12.73 3.12 -7.83
CA HIS A 70 -11.57 2.53 -8.51
C HIS A 70 -11.14 1.18 -7.90
N LEU A 71 -11.04 1.11 -6.56
CA LEU A 71 -10.61 -0.09 -5.86
C LEU A 71 -11.63 -1.24 -5.97
N LEU A 72 -12.92 -0.93 -5.96
CA LEU A 72 -13.98 -1.92 -6.16
C LEU A 72 -13.97 -2.47 -7.59
N GLU A 73 -13.85 -1.59 -8.60
CA GLU A 73 -13.98 -1.97 -10.02
C GLU A 73 -12.72 -2.65 -10.58
N LEU A 74 -11.53 -2.16 -10.26
CA LEU A 74 -10.28 -2.62 -10.90
C LEU A 74 -9.45 -3.55 -10.03
N HIS A 75 -9.50 -3.40 -8.71
CA HIS A 75 -8.79 -4.28 -7.77
C HIS A 75 -9.68 -5.40 -7.22
N GLY A 76 -10.98 -5.39 -7.53
CA GLY A 76 -11.93 -6.40 -7.06
C GLY A 76 -12.11 -6.41 -5.54
N TRP A 77 -11.92 -5.26 -4.89
CA TRP A 77 -12.11 -5.14 -3.45
C TRP A 77 -13.58 -5.24 -3.06
N THR A 78 -13.81 -5.59 -1.81
CA THR A 78 -15.11 -5.45 -1.15
C THR A 78 -15.20 -4.12 -0.39
N ILE A 79 -16.41 -3.70 -0.03
CA ILE A 79 -16.61 -2.51 0.83
C ILE A 79 -15.97 -2.71 2.21
N GLU A 80 -15.96 -3.94 2.70
CA GLU A 80 -15.34 -4.33 3.96
C GLU A 80 -13.81 -4.12 3.91
N ASP A 81 -13.17 -4.44 2.79
CA ASP A 81 -11.73 -4.22 2.59
C ASP A 81 -11.37 -2.73 2.66
N VAL A 82 -12.20 -1.88 2.04
CA VAL A 82 -12.04 -0.42 2.07
C VAL A 82 -12.17 0.10 3.51
N LYS A 83 -13.22 -0.31 4.22
CA LYS A 83 -13.46 0.10 5.61
C LYS A 83 -12.30 -0.29 6.52
N GLU A 84 -11.77 -1.49 6.34
CA GLU A 84 -10.64 -1.99 7.11
C GLU A 84 -9.35 -1.21 6.79
N ALA A 85 -9.11 -0.90 5.51
CA ALA A 85 -7.97 -0.07 5.10
C ALA A 85 -8.04 1.34 5.71
N ILE A 86 -9.21 1.98 5.72
CA ILE A 86 -9.43 3.29 6.37
C ILE A 86 -9.15 3.18 7.89
N ARG A 87 -9.66 2.14 8.55
CA ARG A 87 -9.45 1.90 9.98
C ARG A 87 -7.96 1.84 10.30
N VAL A 88 -7.20 1.04 9.54
CA VAL A 88 -5.75 0.88 9.73
C VAL A 88 -4.98 2.18 9.46
N LEU A 89 -5.35 2.95 8.43
CA LEU A 89 -4.71 4.26 8.17
C LEU A 89 -4.87 5.21 9.36
N ASN A 90 -6.08 5.29 9.93
CA ASN A 90 -6.36 6.14 11.07
C ASN A 90 -5.57 5.72 12.34
N GLU A 91 -5.25 4.43 12.49
CA GLU A 91 -4.44 3.94 13.62
C GLU A 91 -2.95 4.32 13.51
N ILE A 92 -2.47 4.62 12.30
CA ILE A 92 -1.06 4.91 12.02
C ILE A 92 -0.78 6.42 12.04
N GLN A 93 -1.78 7.26 11.75
CA GLN A 93 -1.67 8.73 11.73
C GLN A 93 -1.75 9.40 13.12
N ILE A 94 -1.45 8.66 14.21
CA ILE A 94 -1.28 9.21 15.57
C ILE A 94 0.11 9.84 15.72
#